data_AF-A0A1Z4I2Q6-F1
#
_entry.id   AF-A0A1Z4I2Q6-F1
#
_cell.length_a   1.000
_cell.length_b   1.000
_cell.length_c   1.000
_cell.angle_alpha   90.00
_cell.angle_beta   90.00
_cell.angle_gamma   90.00
#
_symmetry.space_group_name_H-M   'P 1'
#
loop_
_entity.id
_entity.type
_entity.pdbx_description
1 polymer ?
#
loop_
_entity_poly.entity_id
_entity_poly.type
_entity_poly.pdbx_seq_one_letter_code
_entity_poly.pdbx_strand_id
1 'polypeptide(L)'
;MILLIQTLLTFINIYSSLLIIRVLLTWFPQINWYNQPFAALSQITDPYLNLFRSIIPPIGGMDFSPILAFIALSVVSGLLTNPYLLRLVGAY
;
A
#
# COMPACT_ATOMS: atom_id res chain seq x y z
N MET A 1 15.38 10.10 16.17
CA MET A 1 15.30 8.95 15.25
C MET A 1 13.99 8.18 15.39
N ILE A 2 13.63 7.75 16.61
CA ILE A 2 12.43 6.94 16.86
C ILE A 2 11.12 7.56 16.37
N LEU A 3 10.94 8.88 16.55
CA LEU A 3 9.74 9.59 16.11
C LEU A 3 9.55 9.49 14.60
N LEU A 4 10.63 9.65 13.81
CA LEU A 4 10.57 9.55 12.35
C LEU A 4 10.13 8.17 11.89
N ILE A 5 10.65 7.12 12.54
CA ILE A 5 10.27 5.73 12.26
C ILE A 5 8.79 5.51 12.58
N GLN A 6 8.31 6.00 13.73
CA GLN A 6 6.90 5.88 14.11
C GLN A 6 5.97 6.61 13.13
N THR A 7 6.33 7.82 12.70
CA THR A 7 5.57 8.56 11.69
C THR A 7 5.51 7.79 10.37
N LEU A 8 6.63 7.21 9.93
CA LEU A 8 6.68 6.40 8.71
C LEU A 8 5.83 5.13 8.82
N LEU A 9 5.91 4.42 9.95
CA LEU A 9 5.06 3.25 10.22
C LEU A 9 3.57 3.60 10.20
N THR A 10 3.22 4.75 10.78
CA THR A 10 1.84 5.24 10.80
C THR A 10 1.35 5.54 9.38
N PHE A 11 2.19 6.19 8.57
CA PHE A 11 1.91 6.44 7.16
C PHE A 11 1.71 5.14 6.37
N ILE A 12 2.58 4.14 6.55
CA ILE A 12 2.46 2.82 5.89
C ILE A 12 1.12 2.16 6.27
N ASN A 13 0.73 2.21 7.55
CA ASN A 13 -0.53 1.61 8.01
C ASN A 13 -1.76 2.30 7.41
N ILE A 14 -1.77 3.64 7.35
CA ILE A 14 -2.84 4.41 6.70
C ILE A 14 -2.88 4.07 5.21
N TYR A 15 -1.73 4.07 4.54
CA TYR A 15 -1.64 3.77 3.11
C TYR A 15 -2.10 2.35 2.78
N SER A 16 -1.70 1.36 3.59
CA SER A 16 -2.19 -0.01 3.49
C SER A 16 -3.71 -0.08 3.63
N SER A 17 -4.29 0.67 4.57
CA SER A 17 -5.74 0.75 4.73
C SER A 17 -6.44 1.33 3.49
N LEU A 18 -5.86 2.37 2.87
CA LEU A 18 -6.36 2.91 1.60
C LEU A 18 -6.30 1.88 0.47
N LEU A 19 -5.22 1.10 0.38
CA LEU A 19 -5.12 0.01 -0.60
C LEU A 19 -6.19 -1.06 -0.35
N ILE A 20 -6.45 -1.43 0.89
CA ILE A 20 -7.52 -2.40 1.22
C ILE A 20 -8.86 -1.86 0.73
N ILE A 21 -9.17 -0.61 1.03
CA ILE A 21 -10.40 0.05 0.55
C ILE A 21 -10.44 0.05 -0.99
N ARG A 22 -9.34 0.42 -1.67
CA ARG A 22 -9.23 0.41 -3.14
C ARG A 22 -9.57 -0.97 -3.70
N VAL A 23 -8.98 -2.04 -3.15
CA VAL A 23 -9.22 -3.42 -3.60
C VAL A 23 -10.66 -3.86 -3.35
N LEU A 24 -11.18 -3.65 -2.15
CA LEU A 24 -12.57 -3.99 -1.84
C LEU A 24 -13.55 -3.26 -2.76
N LEU A 25 -13.29 -1.99 -3.06
CA LEU A 25 -14.11 -1.20 -3.98
C LEU A 25 -14.02 -1.69 -5.43
N THR A 26 -12.90 -2.29 -5.88
CA THR A 26 -12.82 -2.89 -7.23
C THR A 26 -13.75 -4.08 -7.41
N TRP A 27 -14.21 -4.72 -6.33
CA TRP A 27 -15.19 -5.81 -6.41
C TRP A 27 -16.60 -5.31 -6.72
N PHE A 28 -16.84 -4.00 -6.61
CA PHE A 28 -18.10 -3.36 -6.95
C PHE A 28 -18.01 -2.69 -8.33
N PRO A 29 -18.52 -3.32 -9.40
CA PRO A 29 -18.41 -2.79 -10.77
C PRO A 29 -19.18 -1.48 -11.02
N GLN A 30 -20.01 -1.06 -10.07
CA GLN A 30 -20.86 0.14 -10.12
C GLN A 30 -20.08 1.42 -9.76
N ILE A 31 -18.89 1.29 -9.16
CA ILE A 31 -18.11 2.42 -8.67
C ILE A 31 -17.51 3.20 -9.85
N ASN A 32 -17.84 4.49 -9.92
CA ASN A 32 -17.25 5.40 -10.90
C ASN A 32 -15.93 5.99 -10.36
N TRP A 33 -14.81 5.48 -10.88
CA TRP A 33 -13.45 5.88 -10.50
C TRP A 33 -13.03 7.28 -10.98
N TYR A 34 -13.87 7.97 -11.77
CA TYR A 34 -13.62 9.35 -12.23
C TYR A 34 -14.29 10.40 -11.33
N ASN A 35 -15.21 9.98 -10.46
CA ASN A 35 -15.91 10.88 -9.54
C ASN A 35 -15.27 10.86 -8.16
N GLN A 36 -15.35 12.00 -7.45
CA GLN A 36 -14.94 12.08 -6.06
C GLN A 36 -15.91 11.28 -5.16
N PRO A 37 -15.43 10.63 -4.08
CA PRO A 37 -14.04 10.61 -3.59
C PRO A 37 -13.13 9.55 -4.25
N PHE A 38 -13.67 8.69 -5.11
CA PHE A 38 -12.94 7.53 -5.66
C PHE A 38 -11.81 7.93 -6.61
N ALA A 39 -11.95 9.06 -7.31
CA ALA A 39 -10.90 9.62 -8.14
C ALA A 39 -9.65 10.04 -7.33
N ALA A 40 -9.83 10.60 -6.13
CA ALA A 40 -8.69 10.88 -5.26
C ALA A 40 -8.02 9.58 -4.77
N LEU A 41 -8.82 8.58 -4.40
CA LEU A 41 -8.30 7.28 -3.98
C LEU A 41 -7.49 6.59 -5.09
N SER A 42 -7.99 6.58 -6.33
CA SER A 42 -7.27 6.02 -7.47
C SER A 42 -5.99 6.79 -7.75
N GLN A 43 -6.01 8.12 -7.75
CA GLN A 43 -4.80 8.94 -7.94
C GLN A 43 -3.70 8.67 -6.90
N ILE A 44 -4.07 8.40 -5.64
CA ILE A 44 -3.12 8.11 -4.56
C ILE A 44 -2.58 6.66 -4.63
N THR A 45 -3.42 5.71 -5.03
CA THR A 45 -3.09 4.27 -4.99
C THR A 45 -2.54 3.73 -6.31
N ASP A 46 -2.96 4.28 -7.45
CA ASP A 46 -2.60 3.78 -8.78
C ASP A 46 -1.10 3.88 -9.09
N PRO A 47 -0.36 4.96 -8.76
CA PRO A 47 1.08 5.00 -9.03
C PRO A 47 1.83 3.84 -8.40
N TYR A 48 1.46 3.47 -7.16
CA TYR A 48 2.05 2.34 -6.45
C TYR A 48 1.62 1.00 -7.06
N LEU A 49 0.32 0.81 -7.30
CA LEU A 49 -0.20 -0.42 -7.90
C LEU A 49 0.33 -0.66 -9.32
N ASN A 50 0.54 0.40 -10.11
CA ASN A 50 1.07 0.33 -11.47
C ASN A 50 2.50 -0.25 -11.53
N LEU A 51 3.30 -0.05 -10.48
CA LEU A 51 4.63 -0.68 -10.37
C LEU A 51 4.49 -2.21 -10.37
N PHE A 52 3.48 -2.74 -9.69
CA PHE A 52 3.23 -4.18 -9.59
C PHE A 52 2.39 -4.74 -10.74
N ARG A 53 1.52 -3.94 -11.36
CA ARG A 53 0.77 -4.32 -12.58
C ARG A 53 1.69 -4.66 -13.76
N SER A 54 2.88 -4.05 -13.79
CA SER A 54 3.90 -4.37 -14.79
C SER A 54 4.51 -5.77 -14.60
N ILE A 55 4.43 -6.33 -13.39
CA ILE A 55 4.96 -7.66 -13.05
C ILE A 55 3.86 -8.72 -13.22
N ILE A 56 2.66 -8.44 -12.69
CA ILE A 56 1.49 -9.33 -12.81
C ILE A 56 0.38 -8.55 -13.54
N PRO A 57 0.17 -8.81 -14.84
CA PRO A 57 -0.93 -8.20 -15.56
C PRO A 57 -2.28 -8.68 -14.99
N PRO A 58 -3.35 -7.88 -15.11
CA PRO A 58 -4.68 -8.30 -14.68
C PRO A 58 -5.14 -9.55 -15.43
N ILE A 59 -5.56 -10.59 -14.70
CA ILE A 59 -6.04 -11.85 -15.26
C ILE A 59 -7.56 -11.87 -15.11
N GLY A 60 -8.29 -11.99 -16.23
CA GLY A 60 -9.76 -12.06 -16.21
C GLY A 60 -10.45 -10.78 -15.73
N GLY A 61 -9.82 -9.61 -15.90
CA GLY A 61 -10.37 -8.32 -15.47
C GLY A 61 -10.24 -8.03 -13.96
N MET A 62 -9.64 -8.94 -13.20
CA MET A 62 -9.33 -8.76 -11.78
C MET A 62 -7.86 -8.38 -11.60
N ASP A 63 -7.61 -7.31 -10.85
CA ASP A 63 -6.26 -6.86 -10.50
C ASP A 63 -5.69 -7.69 -9.34
N PHE A 64 -4.68 -8.52 -9.62
CA PHE A 64 -3.93 -9.26 -8.60
C PHE A 64 -2.67 -8.53 -8.11
N SER A 65 -2.31 -7.41 -8.75
CA SER A 65 -1.23 -6.52 -8.31
C SER A 65 -1.30 -6.07 -6.85
N PRO A 66 -2.48 -5.91 -6.20
CA PRO A 66 -2.54 -5.52 -4.80
C PRO A 66 -1.89 -6.54 -3.85
N ILE A 67 -1.89 -7.84 -4.20
CA ILE A 67 -1.28 -8.88 -3.37
C ILE A 67 0.22 -8.63 -3.21
N LEU A 68 0.92 -8.39 -4.32
CA LEU A 68 2.35 -8.06 -4.29
C LEU A 68 2.61 -6.74 -3.58
N ALA A 69 1.75 -5.74 -3.79
CA ALA A 69 1.81 -4.46 -3.09
C ALA A 69 1.72 -4.64 -1.56
N PHE A 70 0.77 -5.46 -1.06
CA PHE A 70 0.67 -5.73 0.36
C PHE A 70 1.89 -6.46 0.90
N ILE A 71 2.40 -7.47 0.18
CA ILE A 71 3.61 -8.18 0.59
C ILE A 71 4.79 -7.20 0.71
N ALA A 72 4.97 -6.32 -0.26
CA ALA A 72 6.03 -5.32 -0.23
C ALA A 72 5.89 -4.38 0.98
N LEU A 73 4.69 -3.86 1.26
CA LEU A 73 4.44 -3.03 2.45
C LEU A 73 4.68 -3.80 3.75
N SER A 74 4.27 -5.07 3.83
CA SER A 74 4.50 -5.91 5.01
C SER A 74 5.98 -6.15 5.27
N VAL A 75 6.79 -6.39 4.23
CA VAL A 75 8.24 -6.53 4.37
C VAL A 75 8.85 -5.22 4.87
N VAL A 76 8.52 -4.08 4.27
CA VAL A 76 9.03 -2.76 4.69
C VAL A 76 8.65 -2.47 6.14
N SER A 77 7.39 -2.68 6.51
CA SER A 77 6.90 -2.47 7.88
C SER A 77 7.61 -3.38 8.89
N GLY A 78 7.83 -4.65 8.54
CA GLY A 78 8.54 -5.61 9.38
C GLY A 78 10.01 -5.22 9.62
N LEU A 79 10.70 -4.72 8.59
CA LEU A 79 12.07 -4.21 8.72
C LEU A 79 12.15 -3.00 9.64
N LEU A 80 11.21 -2.05 9.49
CA LEU A 80 11.14 -0.84 10.30
C LEU A 80 10.75 -1.10 11.77
N THR A 81 10.03 -2.19 12.03
CA THR A 81 9.57 -2.53 13.39
C THR A 81 10.58 -3.43 14.13
N ASN A 82 11.55 -4.00 13.43
CA ASN A 82 12.49 -4.97 14.01
C ASN A 82 13.40 -4.29 15.06
N PRO A 83 13.28 -4.65 16.36
CA PRO A 83 14.02 -3.98 17.42
C PRO A 83 15.53 -4.19 17.33
N TYR A 84 15.99 -5.31 16.76
CA TYR A 84 17.42 -5.56 16.56
C TYR A 84 17.98 -4.64 15.49
N LEU A 85 17.29 -4.49 14.35
CA LEU A 85 17.72 -3.59 13.28
C LEU A 85 17.72 -2.12 13.72
N LEU A 86 16.69 -1.72 14.47
CA LEU A 86 16.61 -0.37 15.02
C LEU A 86 17.77 -0.05 15.98
N ARG A 87 18.23 -1.02 16.77
CA ARG A 87 19.43 -0.85 17.62
C ARG A 87 20.71 -0.76 16.80
N LEU A 88 20.85 -1.56 15.73
CA LEU A 88 22.03 -1.53 14.85
C LEU A 88 22.20 -0.19 14.11
N VAL A 89 21.08 0.45 13.74
CA VAL A 89 21.08 1.77 13.08
C VAL A 89 21.17 2.93 14.10
N GLY A 90 21.29 2.63 15.41
CA GLY A 90 21.39 3.66 16.45
C GLY A 90 20.10 4.47 16.61
N ALA A 91 18.94 3.85 16.34
CA ALA A 91 17.64 4.49 16.53
C ALA A 91 17.19 4.55 18.00
N TYR A 92 17.88 3.82 18.87
CA TYR A 92 17.79 3.81 20.33
C TYR A 92 19.06 4.35 20.96
#